data_AF-A0A971KRG9-F1
#
_entry.id   AF-A0A971KRG9-F1
#
_cell.length_a   1.000
_cell.length_b   1.000
_cell.length_c   1.000
_cell.angle_alpha   90.00
_cell.angle_beta   90.00
_cell.angle_gamma   90.00
#
_symmetry.space_group_name_H-M   'P 1'
#
loop_
_entity.id
_entity.type
_entity.pdbx_description
1 polymer ?
#
loop_
_entity_poly.entity_id
_entity_poly.type
_entity_poly.pdbx_seq_one_letter_code
_entity_poly.pdbx_strand_id
1 'polypeptide(L)'
;MNKTHIAADKPSIFLVGGTGAGKTELALNLSVYYSNLFGSSNLIDLDIVNPYFRVRQFVDDISQKNVKVICPEARVRFGDVPALPSAAWGALEGHEESVICDVGGGEPGLRLLGRLKEIADKRRSSVYFVLNPFRPD
;
A
#
# COMPACT_ATOMS: atom_id res chain seq x y z
N MET A 1 29.64 6.57 -23.75
CA MET A 1 28.24 6.44 -24.18
C MET A 1 27.34 6.73 -23.00
N ASN A 2 26.68 7.89 -23.02
CA ASN A 2 25.73 8.31 -21.99
C ASN A 2 24.56 7.33 -21.95
N LYS A 3 24.37 6.63 -20.83
CA LYS A 3 23.11 5.98 -20.51
C LYS A 3 22.15 7.09 -20.11
N THR A 4 21.27 7.47 -21.02
CA THR A 4 20.11 8.31 -20.73
C THR A 4 19.29 7.60 -19.65
N HIS A 5 19.45 8.00 -18.39
CA HIS A 5 18.55 7.61 -17.30
C HIS A 5 17.22 8.33 -17.53
N ILE A 6 16.36 7.76 -18.38
CA ILE A 6 14.93 7.97 -18.21
C ILE A 6 14.58 7.06 -17.04
N ALA A 7 14.65 7.57 -15.81
CA ALA A 7 14.14 6.84 -14.66
C ALA A 7 12.65 6.62 -14.92
N ALA A 8 12.26 5.37 -15.23
CA ALA A 8 10.85 5.03 -15.28
C ALA A 8 10.25 5.32 -13.90
N ASP A 9 9.06 5.92 -13.87
CA ASP A 9 8.32 6.15 -12.63
C ASP A 9 8.29 4.85 -11.80
N LYS A 10 8.71 4.91 -10.54
CA LYS A 10 8.63 3.72 -9.68
C LYS A 10 7.15 3.36 -9.45
N PRO A 11 6.82 2.06 -9.39
CA PRO A 11 5.44 1.61 -9.43
C PRO A 11 4.64 2.08 -8.23
N SER A 12 3.37 2.39 -8.47
CA SER A 12 2.36 2.65 -7.45
C SER A 12 1.20 1.68 -7.65
N ILE A 13 0.92 0.85 -6.66
CA ILE A 13 -0.03 -0.26 -6.79
C ILE A 13 -1.02 -0.22 -5.62
N PHE A 14 -2.31 -0.21 -5.95
CA PHE A 14 -3.39 -0.40 -4.99
C PHE A 14 -3.94 -1.82 -5.11
N LEU A 15 -3.86 -2.59 -4.03
CA LEU A 15 -4.43 -3.93 -3.93
C LEU A 15 -5.82 -3.85 -3.31
N VAL A 16 -6.83 -4.28 -4.05
CA VAL A 16 -8.24 -4.28 -3.63
C VAL A 16 -8.82 -5.68 -3.70
N GLY A 17 -9.93 -5.94 -3.01
CA GLY A 17 -10.59 -7.25 -3.02
C GLY A 17 -11.15 -7.68 -1.66
N GLY A 18 -11.82 -8.82 -1.62
CA GLY A 18 -12.50 -9.33 -0.42
C GLY A 18 -11.55 -9.58 0.75
N THR A 19 -12.08 -9.57 1.97
CA THR A 19 -11.36 -10.04 3.18
C THR A 19 -10.92 -11.50 2.98
N GLY A 20 -9.72 -11.87 3.40
CA GLY A 20 -9.19 -13.23 3.22
C GLY A 20 -8.68 -13.56 1.80
N ALA A 21 -8.68 -12.59 0.88
CA ALA A 21 -8.14 -12.80 -0.47
C ALA A 21 -6.60 -12.82 -0.55
N GLY A 22 -5.89 -12.59 0.55
CA GLY A 22 -4.41 -12.57 0.58
C GLY A 22 -3.77 -11.22 0.20
N LYS A 23 -4.55 -10.12 0.19
CA LYS A 23 -4.06 -8.77 -0.16
C LYS A 23 -2.84 -8.34 0.65
N THR A 24 -2.90 -8.48 1.97
CA THR A 24 -1.81 -8.13 2.88
C THR A 24 -0.54 -8.91 2.59
N GLU A 25 -0.64 -10.23 2.41
CA GLU A 25 0.52 -11.07 2.08
C GLU A 25 1.14 -10.70 0.73
N LEU A 26 0.30 -10.45 -0.28
CA LEU A 26 0.75 -9.97 -1.58
C LEU A 26 1.41 -8.59 -1.46
N ALA A 27 0.86 -7.69 -0.64
CA ALA A 27 1.39 -6.35 -0.40
C ALA A 27 2.81 -6.42 0.18
N LEU A 28 3.00 -7.22 1.23
CA LEU A 28 4.30 -7.44 1.88
C LEU A 28 5.34 -7.96 0.89
N ASN A 29 4.98 -8.98 0.11
CA ASN A 29 5.88 -9.58 -0.86
C ASN A 29 6.24 -8.62 -2.00
N LEU A 30 5.28 -7.86 -2.52
CA LEU A 30 5.53 -6.85 -3.55
C LEU A 30 6.43 -5.72 -3.03
N SER A 31 6.23 -5.26 -1.79
CA SER A 31 7.09 -4.24 -1.19
C SER A 31 8.52 -4.73 -1.06
N VAL A 32 8.75 -5.96 -0.61
CA VAL A 32 10.10 -6.55 -0.54
C VAL A 32 10.69 -6.71 -1.95
N TYR A 33 9.91 -7.20 -2.90
CA TYR A 33 10.35 -7.35 -4.29
C TYR A 33 10.82 -6.02 -4.89
N TYR A 34 10.03 -4.95 -4.76
CA TYR A 34 10.40 -3.65 -5.31
C TYR A 34 11.50 -2.95 -4.51
N SER A 35 11.59 -3.19 -3.20
CA SER A 35 12.74 -2.74 -2.41
C SER A 35 14.05 -3.35 -2.92
N ASN A 36 14.06 -4.66 -3.20
CA ASN A 36 15.23 -5.32 -3.78
C ASN A 36 15.57 -4.80 -5.18
N LEU A 37 14.57 -4.41 -5.98
CA LEU A 37 14.76 -3.92 -7.34
C LEU A 37 15.21 -2.45 -7.39
N PHE A 38 14.73 -1.61 -6.47
CA PHE A 38 14.87 -0.16 -6.52
C PHE A 38 15.57 0.47 -5.30
N GLY A 39 16.06 -0.35 -4.38
CA GLY A 39 16.79 0.05 -3.16
C GLY A 39 15.88 0.36 -1.95
N SER A 40 14.64 0.79 -2.18
CA SER A 40 13.64 1.04 -1.15
C SER A 40 12.22 0.92 -1.70
N SER A 41 11.26 0.69 -0.79
CA SER A 41 9.84 0.76 -1.10
C SER A 41 9.01 1.25 0.09
N ASN A 42 7.79 1.72 -0.20
CA ASN A 42 6.79 2.05 0.81
C ASN A 42 5.66 1.01 0.78
N LEU A 43 5.28 0.51 1.96
CA LEU A 43 4.06 -0.26 2.18
C LEU A 43 3.09 0.59 2.99
N ILE A 44 1.93 0.89 2.41
CA ILE A 44 0.87 1.66 3.05
C ILE A 44 -0.27 0.71 3.41
N ASP A 45 -0.51 0.53 4.71
CA ASP A 45 -1.64 -0.23 5.24
C ASP A 45 -2.87 0.70 5.31
N LEU A 46 -3.82 0.50 4.41
CA LEU A 46 -5.06 1.26 4.33
C LEU A 46 -6.26 0.49 4.92
N ASP A 47 -6.02 -0.63 5.61
CA ASP A 47 -7.09 -1.36 6.28
C ASP A 47 -7.44 -0.68 7.61
N ILE A 48 -8.46 0.18 7.56
CA ILE A 48 -9.01 0.87 8.74
C ILE A 48 -9.93 -0.07 9.54
N VAL A 49 -10.47 -1.12 8.92
CA VAL A 49 -11.53 -1.98 9.48
C VAL A 49 -10.93 -3.09 10.34
N ASN A 50 -9.82 -3.69 9.91
CA ASN A 50 -9.34 -4.92 10.52
C ASN A 50 -7.93 -4.78 11.15
N PRO A 51 -7.83 -4.35 12.43
CA PRO A 51 -6.54 -4.14 13.10
C PRO A 51 -5.74 -5.44 13.39
N TYR A 52 -6.33 -6.60 13.12
CA TYR A 52 -5.81 -7.91 13.54
C TYR A 52 -4.89 -8.57 12.51
N PHE A 53 -5.05 -8.29 11.21
CA PHE A 53 -4.14 -8.78 10.16
C PHE A 53 -2.92 -7.86 10.08
N ARG A 54 -2.00 -8.05 11.02
CA ARG A 54 -0.96 -7.06 11.29
C ARG A 54 0.22 -7.19 10.35
N VAL A 55 0.28 -6.32 9.35
CA VAL A 55 1.56 -5.84 8.80
C VAL A 55 2.53 -5.48 9.93
N ARG A 56 2.02 -4.94 11.05
CA ARG A 56 2.77 -4.63 12.28
C ARG A 56 3.56 -5.79 12.89
N GLN A 57 3.11 -7.03 12.74
CA GLN A 57 3.86 -8.18 13.23
C GLN A 57 5.13 -8.42 12.42
N PHE A 58 5.14 -7.96 11.18
CA PHE A 58 6.25 -8.10 10.25
C PHE A 58 7.01 -6.78 10.05
N VAL A 59 6.63 -5.69 10.73
CA VAL A 59 7.27 -4.37 10.54
C VAL A 59 8.76 -4.44 10.82
N ASP A 60 9.18 -5.09 11.90
CA ASP A 60 10.60 -5.16 12.26
C ASP A 60 11.38 -5.97 11.21
N ASP A 61 10.86 -7.12 10.80
CA ASP A 61 11.47 -7.99 9.79
C ASP A 61 11.54 -7.35 8.40
N ILE A 62 10.54 -6.54 8.06
CA ILE A 62 10.41 -5.92 6.75
C ILE A 62 11.16 -4.59 6.68
N SER A 63 11.27 -3.85 7.79
CA SER A 63 12.09 -2.64 7.88
C SER A 63 13.57 -2.95 7.63
N GLN A 64 14.04 -4.13 8.04
CA GLN A 64 15.40 -4.62 7.73
C GLN A 64 15.64 -4.84 6.22
N LYS A 65 14.57 -4.88 5.42
CA LYS A 65 14.62 -5.05 3.95
C LYS A 65 14.42 -3.73 3.20
N ASN A 66 14.71 -2.60 3.83
CA ASN A 66 14.53 -1.24 3.27
C ASN A 66 13.08 -0.94 2.82
N VAL A 67 12.11 -1.57 3.47
CA VAL A 67 10.68 -1.28 3.24
C VAL A 67 10.19 -0.40 4.37
N LYS A 68 9.70 0.79 4.01
CA LYS A 68 9.07 1.71 4.96
C LYS A 68 7.58 1.38 5.09
N VAL A 69 7.17 0.97 6.29
CA VAL A 69 5.76 0.67 6.57
C VAL A 69 5.06 1.92 7.12
N ILE A 70 3.92 2.28 6.52
CA ILE A 70 3.08 3.41 6.91
C ILE A 70 1.71 2.88 7.33
N CYS A 71 1.39 3.00 8.61
CA CYS A 71 0.12 2.55 9.19
C CYS A 71 -0.63 3.72 9.85
N PRO A 72 -1.98 3.73 9.84
CA PRO A 72 -2.79 4.67 10.61
C PRO A 72 -2.54 4.54 12.12
N GLU A 73 -2.29 5.68 12.79
CA GLU A 73 -2.15 5.73 14.25
C GLU A 73 -3.40 5.19 14.97
N ALA A 74 -3.20 4.59 16.15
CA ALA A 74 -4.28 4.02 16.94
C ALA A 74 -5.41 5.01 17.31
N ARG A 75 -5.06 6.30 17.49
CA ARG A 75 -5.99 7.36 17.93
C ARG A 75 -6.91 7.91 16.83
N VAL A 76 -6.60 7.66 15.56
CA VAL A 76 -7.37 8.18 14.40
C VAL A 76 -8.48 7.21 13.98
N ARG A 77 -8.62 6.08 14.69
CA ARG A 77 -9.47 4.92 14.32
C ARG A 77 -10.96 5.09 14.59
N PHE A 78 -11.36 6.08 15.38
CA PHE A 78 -12.75 6.28 15.81
C PHE A 78 -13.38 7.59 15.27
N GLY A 79 -12.70 8.28 14.36
CA GLY A 79 -13.27 9.46 13.71
C GLY A 79 -14.14 9.05 12.51
N ASP A 80 -15.25 9.77 12.28
CA ASP A 80 -16.17 9.59 11.15
C ASP A 80 -15.48 9.72 9.77
N VAL A 81 -14.25 10.26 9.76
CA VAL A 81 -13.42 10.41 8.59
C VAL A 81 -12.13 9.62 8.81
N PRO A 82 -11.89 8.51 8.09
CA PRO A 82 -10.59 7.85 8.15
C PRO A 82 -9.51 8.80 7.61
N ALA A 83 -8.69 9.34 8.50
CA ALA A 83 -7.57 10.20 8.11
C ALA A 83 -6.34 9.33 7.84
N LEU A 84 -5.90 9.38 6.59
CA LEU A 84 -4.60 8.85 6.15
C LEU A 84 -3.46 9.58 6.88
N PRO A 85 -2.42 8.87 7.35
CA PRO A 85 -1.20 9.51 7.84
C PRO A 85 -0.60 10.47 6.81
N SER A 86 -0.04 11.59 7.24
CA SER A 86 0.70 12.53 6.37
C SER A 86 1.82 11.83 5.59
N ALA A 87 2.46 10.83 6.19
CA ALA A 87 3.47 10.01 5.53
C ALA A 87 2.92 9.23 4.32
N ALA A 88 1.66 8.79 4.35
CA ALA A 88 1.02 8.11 3.23
C ALA A 88 0.78 9.07 2.06
N TRP A 89 0.34 10.29 2.36
CA TRP A 89 0.20 11.35 1.37
C TRP A 89 1.55 11.67 0.71
N GLY A 90 2.59 11.93 1.48
CA GLY A 90 3.92 12.23 0.94
C GLY A 90 4.49 11.11 0.07
N ALA A 91 4.30 9.84 0.47
CA ALA A 91 4.72 8.69 -0.32
C ALA A 91 3.96 8.60 -1.66
N LEU A 92 2.65 8.88 -1.67
CA LEU A 92 1.83 8.87 -2.87
C LEU A 92 2.09 10.09 -3.77
N GLU A 93 2.52 11.24 -3.24
CA GLU A 93 2.86 12.42 -4.04
C GLU A 93 4.24 12.30 -4.70
N GLY A 94 5.23 11.67 -4.04
CA GLY A 94 6.62 11.65 -4.52
C GLY A 94 6.99 10.44 -5.37
N HIS A 95 7.59 10.62 -6.55
CA HIS A 95 7.84 9.54 -7.54
C HIS A 95 9.11 8.70 -7.30
N GLU A 96 9.88 9.02 -6.26
CA GLU A 96 11.22 8.48 -6.01
C GLU A 96 11.23 7.06 -5.44
N GLU A 97 10.10 6.55 -4.95
CA GLU A 97 9.99 5.24 -4.29
C GLU A 97 8.79 4.46 -4.83
N SER A 98 8.90 3.13 -4.90
CA SER A 98 7.74 2.30 -5.20
C SER A 98 6.76 2.32 -4.03
N VAL A 99 5.46 2.36 -4.31
CA VAL A 99 4.40 2.41 -3.30
C VAL A 99 3.43 1.25 -3.51
N ILE A 100 3.20 0.49 -2.44
CA ILE A 100 2.23 -0.60 -2.42
C ILE A 100 1.20 -0.26 -1.35
N CYS A 101 -0.08 -0.21 -1.72
CA CYS A 101 -1.19 0.10 -0.84
C CYS A 101 -2.05 -1.14 -0.63
N ASP A 102 -2.16 -1.62 0.61
CA ASP A 102 -3.10 -2.67 1.01
C ASP A 102 -4.44 -2.04 1.39
N VAL A 103 -5.44 -2.13 0.51
CA VAL A 103 -6.75 -1.54 0.75
C VAL A 103 -7.63 -2.53 1.50
N GLY A 104 -8.16 -2.13 2.65
CA GLY A 104 -9.12 -2.93 3.41
C GLY A 104 -10.30 -3.42 2.57
N GLY A 105 -10.82 -4.60 2.91
CA GLY A 105 -11.98 -5.17 2.23
C GLY A 105 -13.28 -4.42 2.53
N GLY A 106 -14.24 -4.49 1.61
CA GLY A 106 -15.60 -3.96 1.81
C GLY A 106 -15.77 -2.47 1.49
N GLU A 107 -16.99 -1.98 1.69
CA GLU A 107 -17.40 -0.61 1.34
C GLU A 107 -16.52 0.50 1.96
N PRO A 108 -16.10 0.43 3.24
CA PRO A 108 -15.28 1.48 3.84
C PRO A 108 -13.91 1.66 3.17
N GLY A 109 -13.24 0.56 2.77
CA GLY A 109 -11.96 0.62 2.07
C GLY A 109 -12.08 1.22 0.67
N LEU A 110 -13.17 0.94 -0.04
CA LEU A 110 -13.44 1.52 -1.35
C LEU A 110 -13.74 3.03 -1.28
N ARG A 111 -14.40 3.51 -0.23
CA ARG A 111 -14.64 4.95 -0.01
C ARG A 111 -13.33 5.74 0.11
N LEU A 112 -12.30 5.15 0.71
CA LEU A 112 -10.98 5.77 0.80
C LEU A 112 -10.32 5.93 -0.58
N LEU A 113 -10.41 4.90 -1.43
CA LEU A 113 -9.87 4.97 -2.80
C LEU A 113 -10.46 6.13 -3.61
N GLY A 114 -11.74 6.41 -3.43
CA GLY A 114 -12.38 7.57 -4.06
C GLY A 114 -11.68 8.90 -3.73
N ARG A 115 -11.21 9.07 -2.49
CA ARG A 115 -10.45 10.25 -2.06
C ARG A 115 -9.02 10.28 -2.61
N LEU A 116 -8.45 9.11 -2.89
CA LEU A 116 -7.11 8.95 -3.44
C LEU A 116 -7.09 9.01 -4.97
N LYS A 117 -8.23 9.16 -5.65
CA LYS A 117 -8.31 9.16 -7.11
C LYS A 117 -7.36 10.16 -7.76
N GLU A 118 -7.41 11.43 -7.35
CA GLU A 118 -6.63 12.48 -8.01
C GLU A 118 -5.12 12.25 -7.88
N ILE A 119 -4.66 11.87 -6.69
CA ILE A 119 -3.25 11.56 -6.43
C ILE A 119 -2.81 10.26 -7.13
N ALA A 120 -3.67 9.24 -7.14
CA ALA A 120 -3.43 7.99 -7.85
C ALA A 120 -3.30 8.21 -9.36
N ASP A 121 -4.17 9.05 -9.94
CA ASP A 121 -4.15 9.43 -11.36
C ASP A 121 -2.87 10.20 -11.71
N LYS A 122 -2.48 11.20 -10.90
CA LYS A 122 -1.22 11.96 -11.09
C LYS A 122 0.00 11.05 -11.04
N ARG A 123 0.00 10.08 -10.13
CA ARG A 123 1.07 9.07 -10.00
C ARG A 123 0.98 7.93 -11.04
N ARG A 124 -0.07 7.90 -11.86
CA ARG A 124 -0.34 6.79 -12.82
C ARG A 124 -0.37 5.42 -12.13
N SER A 125 -1.05 5.37 -10.99
CA SER A 125 -1.11 4.16 -10.16
C SER A 125 -1.90 3.06 -10.84
N SER A 126 -1.48 1.82 -10.62
CA SER A 126 -2.20 0.62 -11.01
C SER A 126 -3.12 0.16 -9.88
N VAL A 127 -4.31 -0.32 -10.22
CA VAL A 127 -5.25 -0.92 -9.27
C VAL A 127 -5.42 -2.40 -9.63
N TYR A 128 -5.07 -3.29 -8.70
CA TYR A 128 -5.18 -4.73 -8.89
C TYR A 128 -6.24 -5.31 -7.97
N PHE A 129 -7.19 -6.04 -8.55
CA PHE A 129 -8.21 -6.77 -7.81
C PHE A 129 -7.71 -8.17 -7.49
N VAL A 130 -7.48 -8.44 -6.21
CA VAL A 130 -6.95 -9.69 -5.69
C VAL A 130 -8.11 -10.65 -5.43
N LEU A 131 -8.04 -11.82 -6.03
CA LEU A 131 -8.99 -12.90 -5.90
C LEU A 131 -8.27 -14.13 -5.35
N ASN A 132 -8.89 -14.76 -4.34
CA ASN A 132 -8.49 -16.09 -3.90
C ASN A 132 -9.67 -17.06 -4.15
N PRO A 133 -9.62 -17.87 -5.23
CA PRO A 133 -10.68 -18.83 -5.53
C PRO A 133 -10.71 -20.02 -4.57
N PHE A 134 -9.69 -20.18 -3.71
CA PHE A 134 -9.58 -21.22 -2.70
C PHE A 134 -9.84 -20.69 -1.29
N ARG A 135 -10.47 -19.52 -1.16
CA ARG A 135 -10.85 -18.99 0.14
C ARG A 135 -11.85 -19.95 0.80
N PRO A 136 -11.58 -20.49 2.00
CA PRO A 136 -12.56 -21.25 2.76
C PRO A 136 -13.73 -20.36 3.14
N ASP A 137 -14.94 -20.91 3.10
CA ASP A 137 -16.16 -20.25 3.61
C ASP A 137 -16.04 -19.96 5.12
#